data_AF-A0A2V8DB42-F1
#
_entry.id   AF-A0A2V8DB42-F1
#
_cell.length_a   1.000
_cell.length_b   1.000
_cell.length_c   1.000
_cell.angle_alpha   90.00
_cell.angle_beta   90.00
_cell.angle_gamma   90.00
#
_symmetry.space_group_name_H-M   'P 1'
#
loop_
_entity.id
_entity.type
_entity.pdbx_description
1 polymer ?
#
loop_
_entity_poly.entity_id
_entity_poly.type
_entity_poly.pdbx_seq_one_letter_code
_entity_poly.pdbx_strand_id
1 'polypeptide(L)'
;MLMLRDRLLARLAEMGNSPDHQRLAAEVLGIKGAPPALARRLVAQALVVEDRREVWRRTGERVCREAPAAPGVYVLKDAAECVVYVGKAVNLRRRLHAHFAGRRWRALKPAMSRIADAEWQPVGSELEALMREGDLIHRLQPMGNVQTSEPAVATREIPRALMKDVLVIVPSIEADSVELVGACADGAWMMQRTRRSGADLAVHTQRVMRFFKSPLHDRAGASPALAPIVFSWLAHRGANATRLDPHDVRDARELRTRLAALFRDVRLFHERLHQC
;
A
#
# COMPACT_ATOMS: atom_id res chain seq x y z
N MET A 1 -17.10 30.16 -8.15
CA MET A 1 -17.40 30.40 -6.72
C MET A 1 -16.07 30.38 -5.98
N LEU A 2 -15.65 31.49 -5.34
CA LEU A 2 -14.40 31.56 -4.57
C LEU A 2 -14.44 30.56 -3.42
N MET A 3 -13.32 29.86 -3.17
CA MET A 3 -13.22 28.93 -2.05
C MET A 3 -13.21 29.73 -0.73
N LEU A 4 -13.54 29.06 0.39
CA LEU A 4 -13.59 29.71 1.70
C LEU A 4 -12.26 30.40 2.04
N ARG A 5 -11.15 29.74 1.71
CA ARG A 5 -9.79 30.28 1.80
C ARG A 5 -9.64 31.64 1.13
N ASP A 6 -10.01 31.73 -0.15
CA ASP A 6 -9.82 32.92 -0.96
C ASP A 6 -10.65 34.08 -0.41
N ARG A 7 -11.87 33.78 0.08
CA ARG A 7 -12.73 34.77 0.76
C ARG A 7 -12.09 35.29 2.04
N LEU A 8 -11.49 34.41 2.87
CA LEU A 8 -10.80 34.81 4.09
C LEU A 8 -9.58 35.69 3.78
N LEU A 9 -8.74 35.28 2.82
CA LEU A 9 -7.54 36.01 2.43
C LEU A 9 -7.86 37.37 1.80
N ALA A 10 -8.86 37.45 0.92
CA ALA A 10 -9.29 38.70 0.32
C ALA A 10 -9.77 39.71 1.38
N ARG A 11 -10.60 39.26 2.33
CA ARG A 11 -11.09 40.12 3.41
C ARG A 11 -9.98 40.56 4.37
N LEU A 12 -9.02 39.68 4.68
CA LEU A 12 -7.86 40.05 5.48
C LEU A 12 -7.01 41.12 4.78
N ALA A 13 -6.81 41.00 3.47
CA ALA A 13 -6.09 41.99 2.68
C ALA A 13 -6.82 43.35 2.67
N GLU A 14 -8.15 43.37 2.53
CA GLU A 14 -8.97 44.59 2.62
C GLU A 14 -8.84 45.30 3.98
N MET A 15 -8.66 44.55 5.08
CA MET A 15 -8.60 45.11 6.43
C MET A 15 -7.20 45.62 6.84
N GLY A 16 -6.16 45.38 6.04
CA GLY A 16 -4.81 45.86 6.30
C GLY A 16 -4.19 45.38 7.62
N ASN A 17 -3.45 46.25 8.30
CA ASN A 17 -2.60 45.90 9.46
C ASN A 17 -3.35 45.66 10.77
N SER A 18 -4.67 45.91 10.83
CA SER A 18 -5.47 45.75 12.06
C SER A 18 -6.80 45.05 11.76
N PRO A 19 -6.76 43.76 11.40
CA PRO A 19 -7.95 43.02 10.99
C PRO A 19 -8.95 42.80 12.12
N ASP A 20 -10.20 43.17 11.86
CA ASP A 20 -11.35 42.85 12.71
C ASP A 20 -11.77 41.39 12.48
N HIS A 21 -11.23 40.51 13.33
CA HIS A 21 -11.49 39.08 13.25
C HIS A 21 -12.93 38.72 13.65
N GLN A 22 -13.63 39.56 14.43
CA GLN A 22 -15.04 39.30 14.80
C GLN A 22 -15.93 39.53 13.58
N ARG A 23 -15.71 40.64 12.88
CA ARG A 23 -16.38 40.93 11.60
C ARG A 23 -16.08 39.84 10.57
N LEU A 24 -14.81 39.45 10.43
CA LEU A 24 -14.40 38.40 9.50
C LEU A 24 -15.05 37.04 9.80
N ALA A 25 -15.08 36.63 11.08
CA ALA A 25 -15.74 35.39 11.49
C ALA A 25 -17.25 35.42 11.22
N ALA A 26 -17.92 36.56 11.43
CA ALA A 26 -19.34 36.71 11.15
C ALA A 26 -19.64 36.67 9.64
N GLU A 27 -18.89 37.41 8.82
CA GLU A 27 -19.15 37.56 7.38
C GLU A 27 -18.74 36.33 6.55
N VAL A 28 -17.65 35.65 6.92
CA VAL A 28 -17.05 34.59 6.10
C VAL A 28 -17.31 33.20 6.70
N LEU A 29 -17.23 33.05 8.02
CA LEU A 29 -17.46 31.77 8.70
C LEU A 29 -18.91 31.61 9.21
N GLY A 30 -19.69 32.69 9.26
CA GLY A 30 -21.05 32.69 9.81
C GLY A 30 -21.11 32.65 11.34
N ILE A 31 -19.99 32.90 12.04
CA ILE A 31 -19.90 32.81 13.50
C ILE A 31 -20.07 34.20 14.11
N LYS A 32 -21.27 34.48 14.63
CA LYS A 32 -21.63 35.79 15.21
C LYS A 32 -21.35 35.83 16.71
N GLY A 33 -20.96 36.99 17.23
CA GLY A 33 -20.81 37.24 18.67
C GLY A 33 -19.61 36.57 19.35
N ALA A 34 -18.67 35.98 18.59
CA ALA A 34 -17.45 35.41 19.17
C ALA A 34 -16.59 36.52 19.81
N PRO A 35 -16.07 36.34 21.05
CA PRO A 35 -15.12 37.28 21.65
C PRO A 35 -13.88 37.50 20.76
N PRO A 36 -13.21 38.66 20.79
CA PRO A 36 -12.11 38.99 19.86
C PRO A 36 -11.02 37.91 19.78
N ALA A 37 -10.57 37.40 20.93
CA ALA A 37 -9.55 36.36 21.00
C ALA A 37 -10.01 35.03 20.38
N LEU A 38 -11.28 34.65 20.58
CA LEU A 38 -11.85 33.44 19.99
C LEU A 38 -12.02 33.59 18.48
N ALA A 39 -12.55 34.73 18.02
CA ALA A 39 -12.72 35.02 16.60
C ALA A 39 -11.39 34.95 15.84
N ARG A 40 -10.32 35.54 16.41
CA ARG A 40 -8.96 35.43 15.86
C ARG A 40 -8.50 33.98 15.73
N ARG A 41 -8.69 33.17 16.77
CA ARG A 41 -8.33 31.74 16.76
C ARG A 41 -9.11 30.95 15.71
N LEU A 42 -10.42 31.19 15.60
CA LEU A 42 -11.30 30.50 14.65
C LEU A 42 -10.92 30.83 13.20
N VAL A 43 -10.65 32.10 12.89
CA VAL A 43 -10.17 32.53 11.57
C VAL A 43 -8.82 31.87 11.26
N ALA A 44 -7.86 31.91 12.18
CA ALA A 44 -6.55 31.29 11.99
C ALA A 44 -6.68 29.77 11.76
N GLN A 45 -7.51 29.09 12.54
CA GLN A 45 -7.78 27.66 12.37
C GLN A 45 -8.45 27.35 11.04
N ALA A 46 -9.41 28.18 10.60
CA ALA A 46 -10.09 28.01 9.32
C ALA A 46 -9.11 28.14 8.14
N LEU A 47 -8.20 29.13 8.18
CA LEU A 47 -7.14 29.28 7.18
C LEU A 47 -6.25 28.03 7.12
N VAL A 48 -5.76 27.54 8.27
CA VAL A 48 -4.93 26.32 8.33
C VAL A 48 -5.65 25.10 7.74
N VAL A 49 -6.94 24.92 8.06
CA VAL A 49 -7.73 23.80 7.53
C VAL A 49 -7.92 23.93 6.02
N GLU A 50 -8.20 25.13 5.53
CA GLU A 50 -8.42 25.36 4.10
C GLU A 50 -7.11 25.32 3.28
N ASP A 51 -5.97 25.77 3.84
CA ASP A 51 -4.64 25.57 3.24
C ASP A 51 -4.37 24.07 3.06
N ARG A 52 -4.57 23.27 4.11
CA ARG A 52 -4.42 21.81 4.04
C ARG A 52 -5.36 21.19 3.01
N ARG A 53 -6.61 21.65 2.95
CA ARG A 53 -7.60 21.19 1.98
C ARG A 53 -7.16 21.48 0.55
N GLU A 54 -6.59 22.64 0.31
CA GLU A 54 -6.09 23.03 -1.00
C GLU A 54 -4.89 22.18 -1.43
N VAL A 55 -3.90 22.00 -0.55
CA VAL A 55 -2.75 21.12 -0.78
C VAL A 55 -3.22 19.69 -1.08
N TRP A 56 -4.10 19.15 -0.24
CA TRP A 56 -4.66 17.81 -0.41
C TRP A 56 -5.42 17.66 -1.73
N ARG A 57 -6.19 18.68 -2.14
CA ARG A 57 -6.93 18.68 -3.42
C ARG A 57 -5.96 18.66 -4.60
N ARG A 58 -4.96 19.56 -4.62
CA ARG A 58 -3.96 19.62 -5.69
C ARG A 58 -3.16 18.32 -5.81
N THR A 59 -2.79 17.75 -4.66
CA THR A 59 -2.17 16.43 -4.56
C THR A 59 -3.08 15.38 -5.19
N GLY A 60 -4.36 15.36 -4.81
CA GLY A 60 -5.35 14.46 -5.38
C GLY A 60 -5.50 14.56 -6.89
N GLU A 61 -5.56 15.77 -7.43
CA GLU A 61 -5.63 16.02 -8.88
C GLU A 61 -4.40 15.47 -9.62
N ARG A 62 -3.20 15.72 -9.09
CA ARG A 62 -1.94 15.17 -9.62
C ARG A 62 -1.95 13.65 -9.62
N VAL A 63 -2.23 13.07 -8.45
CA VAL A 63 -2.21 11.62 -8.23
C VAL A 63 -3.25 10.90 -9.10
N CYS A 64 -4.47 11.44 -9.22
CA CYS A 64 -5.52 10.82 -10.03
C CYS A 64 -5.19 10.78 -11.52
N ARG A 65 -4.40 11.75 -12.00
CA ARG A 65 -3.93 11.83 -13.39
C ARG A 65 -2.77 10.86 -13.65
N GLU A 66 -1.86 10.72 -12.71
CA GLU A 66 -0.58 9.99 -12.90
C GLU A 66 -0.62 8.53 -12.45
N ALA A 67 -1.50 8.17 -11.50
CA ALA A 67 -1.56 6.81 -10.98
C ALA A 67 -1.99 5.79 -12.06
N PRO A 68 -1.25 4.68 -12.22
CA PRO A 68 -1.56 3.66 -13.23
C PRO A 68 -2.75 2.79 -12.81
N ALA A 69 -3.42 2.19 -13.79
CA ALA A 69 -4.40 1.13 -13.54
C ALA A 69 -3.72 -0.24 -13.49
N ALA A 70 -2.90 -0.43 -12.46
CA ALA A 70 -2.23 -1.69 -12.17
C ALA A 70 -2.34 -2.01 -10.67
N PRO A 71 -2.16 -3.28 -10.26
CA PRO A 71 -1.90 -3.61 -8.88
C PRO A 71 -0.65 -2.87 -8.37
N GLY A 72 -0.59 -2.61 -7.07
CA GLY A 72 0.57 -1.95 -6.48
C GLY A 72 0.42 -1.60 -5.02
N VAL A 73 1.51 -1.11 -4.47
CA VAL A 73 1.57 -0.49 -3.15
C VAL A 73 1.77 1.01 -3.31
N TYR A 74 1.21 1.81 -2.41
CA TYR A 74 1.37 3.26 -2.39
C TYR A 74 1.68 3.75 -0.98
N VAL A 75 2.39 4.87 -0.94
CA VAL A 75 2.82 5.58 0.26
C VAL A 75 2.28 7.01 0.16
N LEU A 76 1.56 7.45 1.18
CA LEU A 76 1.05 8.81 1.30
C LEU A 76 1.92 9.55 2.32
N LYS A 77 2.39 10.74 1.95
CA LYS A 77 3.31 11.55 2.76
C LYS A 77 2.72 12.91 3.07
N ASP A 78 3.16 13.51 4.16
CA ASP A 78 2.89 14.92 4.44
C ASP A 78 3.90 15.84 3.75
N ALA A 79 3.75 17.15 3.93
CA ALA A 79 4.62 18.16 3.31
C ALA A 79 6.08 18.15 3.83
N ALA A 80 6.36 17.39 4.90
CA ALA A 80 7.69 17.20 5.44
C ALA A 80 8.30 15.85 5.01
N GLU A 81 7.74 15.19 3.99
CA GLU A 81 8.12 13.86 3.51
C GLU A 81 7.94 12.73 4.52
N CYS A 82 7.23 12.98 5.63
CA CYS A 82 6.95 11.94 6.62
C CYS A 82 5.87 10.99 6.11
N VAL A 83 6.11 9.68 6.24
CA VAL A 83 5.16 8.65 5.82
C VAL A 83 3.94 8.63 6.73
N VAL A 84 2.80 9.01 6.17
CA VAL A 84 1.51 9.08 6.88
C VAL A 84 0.77 7.76 6.79
N TYR A 85 0.74 7.16 5.60
CA TYR A 85 -0.05 5.95 5.36
C TYR A 85 0.55 5.11 4.24
N VAL A 86 0.54 3.79 4.42
CA VAL A 86 0.89 2.82 3.38
C VAL A 86 -0.34 1.97 3.09
N GLY A 87 -0.60 1.70 1.81
CA GLY A 87 -1.65 0.78 1.44
C GLY A 87 -1.41 0.06 0.11
N LYS A 88 -2.14 -1.03 -0.12
CA LYS A 88 -2.16 -1.77 -1.40
C LYS A 88 -3.42 -1.52 -2.21
N ALA A 89 -3.33 -1.80 -3.50
CA ALA A 89 -4.42 -1.74 -4.44
C ALA A 89 -4.31 -2.84 -5.50
N VAL A 90 -5.44 -3.39 -5.94
CA VAL A 90 -5.54 -4.13 -7.20
C VAL A 90 -5.57 -3.19 -8.42
N ASN A 91 -5.95 -1.93 -8.18
CA ASN A 91 -5.94 -0.85 -9.16
C ASN A 91 -5.56 0.46 -8.45
N LEU A 92 -4.30 0.87 -8.59
CA LEU A 92 -3.73 2.05 -7.93
C LEU A 92 -4.55 3.30 -8.23
N ARG A 93 -4.86 3.56 -9.51
CA ARG A 93 -5.69 4.70 -9.93
C ARG A 93 -7.02 4.78 -9.19
N ARG A 94 -7.80 3.70 -9.20
CA ARG A 94 -9.12 3.66 -8.53
C ARG A 94 -8.98 3.85 -7.02
N ARG A 95 -7.99 3.22 -6.39
CA ARG A 95 -7.79 3.28 -4.94
C ARG A 95 -7.34 4.67 -4.48
N LEU A 96 -6.38 5.27 -5.18
CA LEU A 96 -5.88 6.61 -4.87
C LEU A 96 -6.96 7.67 -5.12
N HIS A 97 -7.73 7.56 -6.22
CA HIS A 97 -8.89 8.43 -6.45
C HIS A 97 -9.93 8.33 -5.31
N ALA A 98 -10.12 7.15 -4.73
CA ALA A 98 -11.03 6.98 -3.60
C ALA A 98 -10.51 7.64 -2.31
N HIS A 99 -9.18 7.73 -2.11
CA HIS A 99 -8.61 8.50 -1.00
C HIS A 99 -8.83 9.99 -1.20
N PHE A 100 -8.57 10.50 -2.41
CA PHE A 100 -8.67 11.92 -2.74
C PHE A 100 -10.07 12.40 -3.18
N ALA A 101 -11.11 11.62 -2.93
CA ALA A 101 -12.48 12.01 -3.24
C ALA A 101 -12.94 13.15 -2.31
N GLY A 102 -13.19 14.35 -2.85
CA GLY A 102 -13.49 15.55 -2.07
C GLY A 102 -14.63 15.41 -1.04
N ARG A 103 -15.63 14.57 -1.31
CA ARG A 103 -16.71 14.23 -0.36
C ARG A 103 -16.21 13.65 0.96
N ARG A 104 -15.00 13.08 1.00
CA ARG A 104 -14.41 12.45 2.18
C ARG A 104 -13.72 13.44 3.11
N TRP A 105 -13.40 14.66 2.65
CA TRP A 105 -12.57 15.61 3.39
C TRP A 105 -13.00 15.77 4.87
N ARG A 106 -14.31 15.97 5.10
CA ARG A 106 -14.88 16.15 6.44
C ARG A 106 -14.81 14.91 7.33
N ALA A 107 -14.70 13.73 6.73
CA ALA A 107 -14.64 12.43 7.43
C ALA A 107 -13.22 11.84 7.45
N LEU A 108 -12.21 12.57 6.97
CA LEU A 108 -10.83 12.12 7.03
C LEU A 108 -10.34 12.10 8.47
N LYS A 109 -9.55 11.08 8.81
CA LYS A 109 -8.76 11.10 10.04
C LYS A 109 -7.79 12.30 10.01
N PRO A 110 -7.47 12.93 11.15
CA PRO A 110 -6.59 14.10 11.19
C PRO A 110 -5.22 13.92 10.54
N ALA A 111 -4.65 12.72 10.54
CA ALA A 111 -3.40 12.43 9.86
C ALA A 111 -3.56 12.50 8.32
N MET A 112 -4.67 11.97 7.79
CA MET A 112 -4.92 11.90 6.35
C MET A 112 -5.19 13.28 5.72
N SER A 113 -5.65 14.26 6.50
CA SER A 113 -5.85 15.63 6.00
C SER A 113 -4.54 16.41 5.82
N ARG A 114 -3.40 15.86 6.28
CA ARG A 114 -2.07 16.46 6.11
C ARG A 114 -1.32 15.94 4.89
N ILE A 115 -1.90 14.98 4.16
CA ILE A 115 -1.27 14.41 2.98
C ILE A 115 -1.03 15.51 1.94
N ALA A 116 0.23 15.61 1.53
CA ALA A 116 0.70 16.57 0.52
C ALA A 116 1.39 15.87 -0.64
N ASP A 117 1.67 14.57 -0.51
CA ASP A 117 2.25 13.80 -1.60
C ASP A 117 1.83 12.32 -1.59
N ALA A 118 2.04 11.65 -2.72
CA ALA A 118 1.85 10.22 -2.86
C ALA A 118 2.83 9.62 -3.86
N GLU A 119 3.42 8.49 -3.45
CA GLU A 119 4.28 7.63 -4.25
C GLU A 119 3.62 6.27 -4.42
N TRP A 120 3.98 5.55 -5.49
CA TRP A 120 3.47 4.20 -5.73
C TRP A 120 4.47 3.34 -6.47
N GLN A 121 4.38 2.03 -6.21
CA GLN A 121 5.12 0.99 -6.90
C GLN A 121 4.12 0.02 -7.54
N PRO A 122 3.95 0.04 -8.88
CA PRO A 122 3.17 -0.96 -9.60
C PRO A 122 3.82 -2.35 -9.50
N VAL A 123 2.99 -3.38 -9.45
CA VAL A 123 3.40 -4.78 -9.28
C VAL A 123 2.55 -5.71 -10.14
N GLY A 124 3.03 -6.93 -10.36
CA GLY A 124 2.39 -7.87 -11.28
C GLY A 124 1.17 -8.59 -10.72
N SER A 125 0.97 -8.58 -9.41
CA SER A 125 -0.07 -9.36 -8.76
C SER A 125 -0.56 -8.75 -7.45
N GLU A 126 -1.79 -9.09 -7.06
CA GLU A 126 -2.32 -8.70 -5.75
C GLU A 126 -1.46 -9.26 -4.60
N LEU A 127 -0.97 -10.50 -4.70
CA LEU A 127 -0.16 -11.11 -3.66
C LEU A 127 1.15 -10.35 -3.46
N GLU A 128 1.84 -9.95 -4.53
CA GLU A 128 3.03 -9.10 -4.42
C GLU A 128 2.69 -7.76 -3.74
N ALA A 129 1.56 -7.14 -4.10
CA ALA A 129 1.12 -5.88 -3.48
C ALA A 129 0.87 -6.04 -1.97
N LEU A 130 0.24 -7.15 -1.55
CA LEU A 130 -0.01 -7.49 -0.16
C LEU A 130 1.28 -7.70 0.63
N MET A 131 2.24 -8.44 0.08
CA MET A 131 3.52 -8.71 0.73
C MET A 131 4.34 -7.41 0.89
N ARG A 132 4.41 -6.59 -0.17
CA ARG A 132 5.12 -5.30 -0.11
C ARG A 132 4.46 -4.31 0.85
N GLU A 133 3.13 -4.28 0.93
CA GLU A 133 2.42 -3.44 1.91
C GLU A 133 2.77 -3.84 3.34
N GLY A 134 2.68 -5.14 3.69
CA GLY A 134 3.02 -5.61 5.03
C GLY A 134 4.46 -5.28 5.43
N ASP A 135 5.39 -5.47 4.49
CA ASP A 135 6.81 -5.19 4.66
C ASP A 135 7.08 -3.68 4.84
N LEU A 136 6.45 -2.82 4.05
CA LEU A 136 6.56 -1.36 4.18
C LEU A 136 5.92 -0.84 5.47
N ILE A 137 4.75 -1.36 5.86
CA ILE A 137 4.10 -1.00 7.13
C ILE A 137 5.01 -1.36 8.30
N HIS A 138 5.57 -2.57 8.30
CA HIS A 138 6.48 -3.00 9.35
C HIS A 138 7.71 -2.10 9.45
N ARG A 139 8.37 -1.78 8.33
CA ARG A 139 9.57 -0.94 8.33
C ARG A 139 9.31 0.53 8.66
N LEU A 140 8.23 1.10 8.14
CA LEU A 140 8.00 2.54 8.19
C LEU A 140 7.13 2.98 9.37
N GLN A 141 6.41 2.04 10.02
CA GLN A 141 5.49 2.28 11.13
C GLN A 141 4.61 3.54 10.94
N PRO A 142 3.86 3.66 9.83
CA PRO A 142 3.13 4.89 9.53
C PRO A 142 2.05 5.21 10.57
N MET A 143 1.99 6.45 11.04
CA MET A 143 1.02 6.86 12.08
C MET A 143 -0.45 6.67 11.67
N GLY A 144 -0.76 6.68 10.38
CA GLY A 144 -2.11 6.50 9.84
C GLY A 144 -2.54 5.04 9.72
N ASN A 145 -1.61 4.09 9.77
CA ASN A 145 -1.91 2.66 9.72
C ASN A 145 -2.26 2.15 11.13
N VAL A 146 -3.40 1.45 11.24
CA VAL A 146 -3.82 0.83 12.52
C VAL A 146 -3.15 -0.53 12.71
N GLN A 147 -2.88 -1.23 11.61
CA GLN A 147 -2.12 -2.47 11.63
C GLN A 147 -0.65 -2.11 11.52
N THR A 148 0.08 -2.24 12.63
CA THR A 148 1.54 -1.97 12.69
C THR A 148 2.34 -3.19 13.17
N SER A 149 1.66 -4.15 13.81
CA SER A 149 2.22 -5.42 14.25
C SER A 149 2.19 -6.48 13.14
N GLU A 150 2.98 -7.54 13.34
CA GLU A 150 3.00 -8.67 12.43
C GLU A 150 1.62 -9.33 12.27
N PRO A 151 1.34 -9.87 11.08
CA PRO A 151 0.07 -10.50 10.78
C PRO A 151 -0.14 -11.77 11.62
N ALA A 152 -0.79 -11.66 12.77
CA ALA A 152 -1.10 -12.81 13.61
C ALA A 152 -2.01 -13.82 12.90
N VAL A 153 -1.61 -15.09 12.87
CA VAL A 153 -2.41 -16.21 12.33
C VAL A 153 -3.74 -16.31 13.07
N ALA A 154 -3.75 -16.16 14.39
CA ALA A 154 -4.96 -16.29 15.22
C ALA A 154 -6.08 -15.30 14.85
N THR A 155 -5.73 -14.16 14.25
CA THR A 155 -6.70 -13.14 13.79
C THR A 155 -7.19 -13.37 12.37
N ARG A 156 -6.73 -14.44 11.71
CA ARG A 156 -7.03 -14.78 10.32
C ARG A 156 -7.72 -16.14 10.29
N GLU A 157 -8.82 -16.24 9.57
CA GLU A 157 -9.55 -17.51 9.36
C GLU A 157 -8.80 -18.40 8.36
N ILE A 158 -7.58 -18.84 8.71
CA ILE A 158 -6.74 -19.68 7.86
C ILE A 158 -6.99 -21.16 8.17
N PRO A 159 -7.49 -21.96 7.21
CA PRO A 159 -7.58 -23.40 7.37
C PRO A 159 -6.20 -24.02 7.67
N ARG A 160 -6.12 -24.89 8.69
CA ARG A 160 -4.86 -25.57 9.07
C ARG A 160 -4.18 -26.28 7.90
N ALA A 161 -4.95 -26.82 6.96
CA ALA A 161 -4.44 -27.49 5.77
C ALA A 161 -3.62 -26.57 4.83
N LEU A 162 -3.78 -25.25 4.94
CA LEU A 162 -3.02 -24.26 4.18
C LEU A 162 -1.78 -23.74 4.93
N MET A 163 -1.63 -24.06 6.22
CA MET A 163 -0.48 -23.66 7.04
C MET A 163 0.69 -24.61 6.85
N LYS A 164 1.20 -24.68 5.63
CA LYS A 164 2.38 -25.47 5.27
C LYS A 164 3.25 -24.70 4.28
N ASP A 165 4.52 -25.08 4.20
CA ASP A 165 5.44 -24.44 3.28
C ASP A 165 4.92 -24.48 1.84
N VAL A 166 5.04 -23.36 1.15
CA VAL A 166 4.48 -23.20 -0.19
C VAL A 166 5.30 -22.21 -1.01
N LEU A 167 5.53 -22.57 -2.27
CA LEU A 167 6.06 -21.67 -3.28
C LEU A 167 4.94 -21.29 -4.25
N VAL A 168 4.48 -20.05 -4.20
CA VAL A 168 3.46 -19.51 -5.10
C VAL A 168 4.13 -18.82 -6.28
N ILE A 169 3.67 -19.09 -7.50
CA ILE A 169 4.13 -18.44 -8.72
C ILE A 169 3.04 -17.46 -9.18
N VAL A 170 3.40 -16.17 -9.26
CA VAL A 170 2.49 -15.08 -9.65
C VAL A 170 3.08 -14.23 -10.78
N PRO A 171 2.26 -13.50 -11.56
CA PRO A 171 2.76 -12.64 -12.62
C PRO A 171 3.67 -11.53 -12.05
N SER A 172 4.67 -11.13 -12.83
CA SER A 172 5.48 -9.94 -12.55
C SER A 172 4.96 -8.74 -13.36
N ILE A 173 5.33 -7.54 -12.92
CA ILE A 173 5.12 -6.31 -13.69
C ILE A 173 6.00 -6.26 -14.94
N GLU A 174 7.15 -6.96 -14.91
CA GLU A 174 8.02 -7.17 -16.06
C GLU A 174 7.47 -8.32 -16.91
N ALA A 175 7.13 -8.02 -18.17
CA ALA A 175 6.43 -8.95 -19.05
C ALA A 175 7.19 -10.27 -19.34
N ASP A 176 8.52 -10.23 -19.27
CA ASP A 176 9.40 -11.39 -19.48
C ASP A 176 9.75 -12.12 -18.18
N SER A 177 9.12 -11.75 -17.06
CA SER A 177 9.47 -12.24 -15.73
C SER A 177 8.26 -12.76 -14.95
N VAL A 178 8.56 -13.51 -13.90
CA VAL A 178 7.58 -14.00 -12.93
C VAL A 178 8.09 -13.75 -11.52
N GLU A 179 7.17 -13.65 -10.56
CA GLU A 179 7.51 -13.58 -9.15
C GLU A 179 7.30 -14.94 -8.48
N LEU A 180 8.31 -15.38 -7.74
CA LEU A 180 8.25 -16.54 -6.86
C LEU A 180 8.09 -16.05 -5.42
N VAL A 181 6.97 -16.38 -4.78
CA VAL A 181 6.67 -16.03 -3.39
C VAL A 181 6.74 -17.29 -2.53
N GLY A 182 7.75 -17.36 -1.67
CA GLY A 182 7.90 -18.45 -0.70
C GLY A 182 7.31 -18.07 0.65
N ALA A 183 6.60 -18.99 1.28
CA ALA A 183 6.06 -18.85 2.63
C ALA A 183 6.25 -20.15 3.40
N CYS A 184 6.80 -20.06 4.60
CA CYS A 184 7.02 -21.16 5.52
C CYS A 184 5.98 -21.14 6.64
N ALA A 185 5.65 -22.32 7.17
CA ALA A 185 4.67 -22.48 8.25
C ALA A 185 5.08 -21.76 9.55
N ASP A 186 6.38 -21.55 9.75
CA ASP A 186 6.97 -20.83 10.88
C ASP A 186 6.85 -19.30 10.78
N GLY A 187 6.33 -18.75 9.67
CA GLY A 187 6.17 -17.31 9.47
C GLY A 187 7.13 -16.71 8.44
N ALA A 188 8.21 -17.42 8.08
CA ALA A 188 9.22 -16.90 7.18
C ALA A 188 8.71 -16.76 5.74
N TRP A 189 9.20 -15.76 5.03
CA TRP A 189 8.80 -15.52 3.65
C TRP A 189 9.97 -15.04 2.79
N MET A 190 9.83 -15.18 1.48
CA MET A 190 10.74 -14.60 0.50
C MET A 190 9.99 -14.22 -0.77
N MET A 191 10.57 -13.30 -1.54
CA MET A 191 10.12 -12.98 -2.89
C MET A 191 11.32 -12.92 -3.84
N GLN A 192 11.19 -13.56 -4.99
CA GLN A 192 12.25 -13.64 -5.99
C GLN A 192 11.67 -13.49 -7.39
N ARG A 193 12.01 -12.39 -8.07
CA ARG A 193 11.76 -12.22 -9.50
C ARG A 193 12.70 -13.11 -10.30
N THR A 194 12.20 -13.73 -11.36
CA THR A 194 13.04 -14.51 -12.28
C THR A 194 12.54 -14.38 -13.71
N ARG A 195 13.47 -14.34 -14.67
CA ARG A 195 13.12 -14.34 -16.09
C ARG A 195 12.41 -15.63 -16.48
N ARG A 196 11.32 -15.48 -17.24
CA ARG A 196 10.51 -16.57 -17.80
C ARG A 196 11.30 -17.43 -18.80
N SER A 197 12.33 -16.87 -19.43
CA SER A 197 13.28 -17.62 -20.28
C SER A 197 14.04 -18.71 -19.52
N GLY A 198 14.11 -18.60 -18.19
CA GLY A 198 14.84 -19.51 -17.33
C GLY A 198 16.33 -19.18 -17.17
N ALA A 199 16.82 -18.08 -17.75
CA ALA A 199 18.22 -17.67 -17.71
C ALA A 199 18.79 -17.64 -16.27
N ASP A 200 18.02 -17.14 -15.31
CA ASP A 200 18.46 -16.98 -13.93
C ASP A 200 18.03 -18.13 -13.00
N LEU A 201 17.26 -19.11 -13.52
CA LEU A 201 16.64 -20.13 -12.69
C LEU A 201 17.66 -20.98 -11.93
N ALA A 202 18.85 -21.22 -12.49
CA ALA A 202 19.88 -21.99 -11.80
C ALA A 202 20.30 -21.38 -10.45
N VAL A 203 20.45 -20.04 -10.40
CA VAL A 203 20.81 -19.32 -9.17
C VAL A 203 19.59 -19.16 -8.28
N HIS A 204 18.45 -18.79 -8.87
CA HIS A 204 17.24 -18.53 -8.10
C HIS A 204 16.67 -19.79 -7.43
N THR A 205 16.72 -20.96 -8.07
CA THR A 205 16.25 -22.20 -7.44
C THR A 205 17.16 -22.65 -6.31
N GLN A 206 18.47 -22.39 -6.37
CA GLN A 206 19.37 -22.63 -5.24
C GLN A 206 18.98 -21.76 -4.04
N ARG A 207 18.67 -20.48 -4.27
CA ARG A 207 18.21 -19.56 -3.22
C ARG A 207 16.88 -20.02 -2.62
N VAL A 208 15.92 -20.38 -3.44
CA VAL A 208 14.61 -20.89 -3.00
C VAL A 208 14.75 -22.17 -2.19
N MET A 209 15.53 -23.15 -2.67
CA MET A 209 15.74 -24.39 -1.91
C MET A 209 16.50 -24.17 -0.61
N ARG A 210 17.48 -23.26 -0.60
CA ARG A 210 18.19 -22.88 0.63
C ARG A 210 17.25 -22.25 1.64
N PHE A 211 16.34 -21.38 1.19
CA PHE A 211 15.31 -20.78 2.05
C PHE A 211 14.45 -21.86 2.71
N PHE A 212 13.84 -22.77 1.95
CA PHE A 212 12.96 -23.81 2.53
C PHE A 212 13.68 -24.87 3.36
N LYS A 213 14.98 -25.13 3.11
CA LYS A 213 15.77 -26.10 3.87
C LYS A 213 16.47 -25.51 5.09
N SER A 214 16.49 -24.19 5.24
CA SER A 214 17.14 -23.54 6.38
C SER A 214 16.30 -23.77 7.64
N PRO A 215 16.85 -24.32 8.73
CA PRO A 215 16.17 -24.30 10.03
C PRO A 215 16.33 -22.94 10.74
N LEU A 216 16.96 -21.97 10.08
CA LEU A 216 17.35 -20.67 10.62
C LEU A 216 16.78 -19.54 9.77
N HIS A 217 15.46 -19.53 9.53
CA HIS A 217 14.82 -18.29 9.07
C HIS A 217 14.94 -17.20 10.14
N ASP A 218 15.07 -17.62 11.40
CA ASP A 218 14.93 -16.81 12.61
C ASP A 218 16.26 -16.35 13.25
N ARG A 219 17.30 -16.08 12.45
CA ARG A 219 18.59 -15.56 12.99
C ARG A 219 19.05 -14.25 12.37
N ALA A 220 18.13 -13.30 12.31
CA ALA A 220 18.42 -11.87 12.44
C ALA A 220 17.06 -11.16 12.35
N GLY A 221 16.64 -10.43 13.39
CA GLY A 221 15.37 -9.70 13.42
C GLY A 221 15.31 -8.54 12.41
N ALA A 222 15.31 -8.86 11.11
CA ALA A 222 15.36 -7.91 10.01
C ALA A 222 14.15 -8.02 9.08
N SER A 223 13.45 -9.16 9.02
CA SER A 223 12.27 -9.35 8.18
C SER A 223 11.05 -9.75 9.01
N PRO A 224 9.90 -9.07 8.86
CA PRO A 224 8.68 -9.44 9.57
C PRO A 224 8.17 -10.82 9.16
N ALA A 225 7.52 -11.53 10.07
CA ALA A 225 6.83 -12.79 9.78
C ALA A 225 5.55 -12.53 8.94
N LEU A 226 5.70 -12.45 7.62
CA LEU A 226 4.61 -12.15 6.68
C LEU A 226 3.99 -13.37 5.99
N ALA A 227 4.49 -14.59 6.20
CA ALA A 227 3.86 -15.79 5.63
C ALA A 227 2.34 -15.92 5.92
N PRO A 228 1.81 -15.48 7.09
CA PRO A 228 0.36 -15.49 7.33
C PRO A 228 -0.45 -14.69 6.31
N ILE A 229 0.14 -13.67 5.66
CA ILE A 229 -0.51 -12.95 4.55
C ILE A 229 -0.68 -13.87 3.35
N VAL A 230 0.34 -14.67 3.01
CA VAL A 230 0.28 -15.63 1.90
C VAL A 230 -0.79 -16.68 2.16
N PHE A 231 -0.83 -17.27 3.36
CA PHE A 231 -1.82 -18.30 3.70
C PHE A 231 -3.25 -17.75 3.72
N SER A 232 -3.47 -16.55 4.27
CA SER A 232 -4.77 -15.89 4.21
C SER A 232 -5.17 -15.55 2.77
N TRP A 233 -4.24 -15.09 1.94
CA TRP A 233 -4.53 -14.86 0.52
C TRP A 233 -4.90 -16.17 -0.20
N LEU A 234 -4.18 -17.27 0.05
CA LEU A 234 -4.51 -18.58 -0.50
C LEU A 234 -5.91 -19.06 -0.10
N ALA A 235 -6.33 -18.82 1.14
CA ALA A 235 -7.64 -19.23 1.65
C ALA A 235 -8.82 -18.52 0.97
N HIS A 236 -8.66 -17.23 0.62
CA HIS A 236 -9.78 -16.43 0.13
C HIS A 236 -9.73 -16.11 -1.38
N ARG A 237 -8.53 -16.04 -1.95
CA ARG A 237 -8.32 -15.51 -3.32
C ARG A 237 -7.34 -16.34 -4.15
N GLY A 238 -6.53 -17.17 -3.52
CA GLY A 238 -5.47 -17.95 -4.17
C GLY A 238 -5.83 -19.40 -4.45
N ALA A 239 -7.12 -19.78 -4.46
CA ALA A 239 -7.55 -21.16 -4.72
C ALA A 239 -6.98 -21.72 -6.05
N ASN A 240 -6.93 -20.87 -7.09
CA ASN A 240 -6.41 -21.22 -8.42
C ASN A 240 -4.96 -20.75 -8.63
N ALA A 241 -4.22 -20.44 -7.56
CA ALA A 241 -2.82 -20.04 -7.66
C ALA A 241 -1.94 -21.23 -8.09
N THR A 242 -1.02 -20.99 -9.03
CA THR A 242 0.02 -21.98 -9.35
C THR A 242 0.96 -22.01 -8.16
N ARG A 243 1.06 -23.17 -7.53
CA ARG A 243 1.85 -23.38 -6.33
C ARG A 243 2.57 -24.71 -6.41
N LEU A 244 3.72 -24.77 -5.77
CA LEU A 244 4.49 -25.99 -5.57
C LEU A 244 4.65 -26.21 -4.07
N ASP A 245 4.60 -27.47 -3.67
CA ASP A 245 5.11 -27.88 -2.37
C ASP A 245 6.65 -27.96 -2.50
N PRO A 246 7.41 -27.15 -1.74
CA PRO A 246 8.87 -27.16 -1.82
C PRO A 246 9.48 -28.46 -1.28
N HIS A 247 8.71 -29.29 -0.57
CA HIS A 247 9.18 -30.58 -0.07
C HIS A 247 8.94 -31.73 -1.06
N ASP A 248 8.13 -31.51 -2.11
CA ASP A 248 7.95 -32.45 -3.22
C ASP A 248 9.11 -32.41 -4.25
N VAL A 249 10.13 -31.58 -4.03
CA VAL A 249 11.32 -31.45 -4.89
C VAL A 249 12.59 -31.83 -4.12
N ARG A 250 13.40 -32.73 -4.69
CA ARG A 250 14.60 -33.24 -3.99
C ARG A 250 15.67 -32.17 -3.82
N ASP A 251 15.92 -31.41 -4.88
CA ASP A 251 17.00 -30.43 -4.96
C ASP A 251 16.69 -29.25 -5.90
N ALA A 252 17.63 -28.30 -5.97
CA ALA A 252 17.50 -27.09 -6.79
C ALA A 252 17.48 -27.40 -8.29
N ARG A 253 18.05 -28.52 -8.73
CA ARG A 253 18.05 -28.94 -10.14
C ARG A 253 16.68 -29.45 -10.54
N GLU A 254 16.03 -30.25 -9.68
CA GLU A 254 14.66 -30.70 -9.88
C GLU A 254 13.68 -29.53 -9.88
N LEU A 255 13.79 -28.61 -8.90
CA LEU A 255 12.96 -27.41 -8.86
C LEU A 255 13.13 -26.56 -10.13
N ARG A 256 14.36 -26.40 -10.62
CA ARG A 256 14.65 -25.69 -11.88
C ARG A 256 13.91 -26.32 -13.06
N THR A 257 13.96 -27.64 -13.19
CA THR A 257 13.28 -28.36 -14.27
C THR A 257 11.76 -28.16 -14.21
N ARG A 258 11.17 -28.26 -13.01
CA ARG A 258 9.72 -28.03 -12.83
C ARG A 258 9.31 -26.60 -13.17
N LEU A 259 10.05 -25.60 -12.65
CA LEU A 259 9.76 -24.19 -12.96
C LEU A 259 9.94 -23.87 -14.45
N ALA A 260 10.99 -24.40 -15.10
CA ALA A 260 11.19 -24.21 -16.54
C ALA A 260 10.05 -24.82 -17.37
N ALA A 261 9.49 -25.96 -16.95
CA ALA A 261 8.30 -26.54 -17.59
C ALA A 261 7.07 -25.65 -17.39
N LEU A 262 6.82 -25.16 -16.17
CA LEU A 262 5.71 -24.26 -15.87
C LEU A 262 5.79 -22.95 -16.65
N PHE A 263 6.98 -22.37 -16.81
CA PHE A 263 7.16 -21.09 -17.52
C PHE A 263 6.85 -21.19 -19.02
N ARG A 264 6.94 -22.39 -19.60
CA ARG A 264 6.53 -22.66 -20.99
C ARG A 264 5.03 -22.89 -21.14
N ASP A 265 4.30 -23.11 -20.05
CA ASP A 265 2.84 -23.27 -20.12
C ASP A 265 2.18 -21.94 -20.49
N VAL A 266 1.45 -21.93 -21.60
CA VAL A 266 0.70 -20.75 -22.08
C VAL A 266 -0.46 -20.41 -21.15
N ARG A 267 -0.97 -21.38 -20.38
CA ARG A 267 -2.04 -21.19 -19.39
C ARG A 267 -1.51 -20.71 -18.05
N LEU A 268 -0.20 -20.53 -17.88
CA LEU A 268 0.35 -19.94 -16.68
C LEU A 268 -0.31 -18.56 -16.48
N PHE A 269 -0.98 -18.40 -15.33
CA PHE A 269 -1.76 -17.21 -14.94
C PHE A 269 -3.12 -16.98 -15.63
N HIS A 270 -3.52 -17.76 -16.66
CA HIS A 270 -4.72 -17.48 -17.46
C HIS A 270 -6.02 -17.38 -16.64
N GLU A 271 -6.27 -18.30 -15.71
CA GLU A 271 -7.47 -18.28 -14.86
C GLU A 271 -7.46 -17.13 -13.83
N ARG A 272 -6.32 -16.46 -13.63
CA ARG A 272 -6.09 -15.49 -12.55
C ARG A 272 -6.12 -14.03 -12.99
N LEU A 273 -5.83 -13.74 -14.27
CA LEU A 273 -5.78 -12.36 -14.79
C LEU A 273 -7.16 -11.81 -15.19
N HIS A 274 -8.13 -12.67 -15.48
CA HIS A 274 -9.47 -12.27 -15.95
C HIS A 274 -10.52 -12.12 -14.83
N GLN A 275 -10.16 -12.31 -13.56
CA GLN A 275 -11.10 -12.26 -12.42
C GLN A 275 -10.99 -10.98 -11.57
N CYS A 276 -10.56 -9.85 -12.13
CA CYS A 276 -10.45 -8.58 -11.40
C CYS A 276 -11.16 -7.43 -12.11
#